data_AF-A0A843HXJ9-F1
#
_entry.id   AF-A0A843HXJ9-F1
#
_cell.length_a   1.000
_cell.length_b   1.000
_cell.length_c   1.000
_cell.angle_alpha   90.00
_cell.angle_beta   90.00
_cell.angle_gamma   90.00
#
_symmetry.space_group_name_H-M   'P 1'
#
loop_
_entity.id
_entity.type
_entity.pdbx_description
1 polymer ?
#
loop_
_entity_poly.entity_id
_entity_poly.type
_entity_poly.pdbx_seq_one_letter_code
_entity_poly.pdbx_strand_id
1 'polypeptide(L)'
;GRLLKIVGAEKVLDLTYGRGSFYFYYRPKELWGIDIHRHDWLVAPDKFIQKDVEQLSDVASINELPRGYFDAVVVDPPYSTHRVVTRHDLLYAGDCHTVLANTPRIARHVLRKGGFVIVKIMDAKKRGKLRYECSHFEAYQLFTEQGFALRDVIIWRFFVKRRPVNSGNKVLTTHTYVMLFA
;
A
#
# COMPACT_ATOMS: atom_id res chain seq x y z
N GLY A 1 5.52 -6.60 7.64
CA GLY A 1 5.78 -7.07 9.02
C GLY A 1 7.22 -6.83 9.43
N ARG A 2 8.17 -7.71 9.07
CA ARG A 2 9.56 -7.64 9.56
C ARG A 2 10.25 -6.28 9.38
N LEU A 3 10.01 -5.59 8.27
CA LEU A 3 10.52 -4.24 8.04
C LEU A 3 10.13 -3.29 9.18
N LEU A 4 8.85 -3.28 9.59
CA LEU A 4 8.34 -2.45 10.69
C LEU A 4 9.08 -2.72 12.01
N LYS A 5 9.42 -3.99 12.29
CA LYS A 5 10.21 -4.37 13.46
C LYS A 5 11.62 -3.77 13.42
N ILE A 6 12.28 -3.81 12.26
CA ILE A 6 13.65 -3.30 12.08
C ILE A 6 13.70 -1.79 12.28
N VAL A 7 12.71 -1.06 11.76
CA VAL A 7 12.61 0.40 11.86
C VAL A 7 11.93 0.87 13.17
N GLY A 8 11.53 -0.06 14.05
CA GLY A 8 10.96 0.25 15.35
C GLY A 8 9.59 0.93 15.31
N ALA A 9 8.77 0.66 14.29
CA ALA A 9 7.40 1.20 14.22
C ALA A 9 6.42 0.38 15.05
N GLU A 10 5.75 1.02 16.01
CA GLU A 10 4.84 0.40 16.95
C GLU A 10 3.38 0.82 16.75
N LYS A 11 3.13 1.99 16.16
CA LYS A 11 1.81 2.50 15.77
C LYS A 11 1.73 2.65 14.27
N VAL A 12 0.95 1.79 13.62
CA VAL A 12 0.91 1.69 12.16
C VAL A 12 -0.51 1.90 11.65
N LEU A 13 -0.63 2.72 10.62
CA LEU A 13 -1.84 2.86 9.81
C LEU A 13 -1.60 2.20 8.45
N ASP A 14 -2.43 1.24 8.08
CA ASP A 14 -2.44 0.64 6.73
C ASP A 14 -3.61 1.19 5.92
N LEU A 15 -3.35 1.76 4.76
CA LEU A 15 -4.38 2.37 3.91
C LEU A 15 -5.06 1.38 2.95
N THR A 16 -4.56 0.14 2.88
CA THR A 16 -5.05 -0.92 1.98
C THR A 16 -4.91 -2.26 2.70
N TYR A 17 -5.62 -2.40 3.82
CA TYR A 17 -5.36 -3.45 4.81
C TYR A 17 -5.50 -4.88 4.27
N GLY A 18 -6.49 -5.10 3.40
CA GLY A 18 -6.88 -6.39 2.89
C GLY A 18 -7.09 -7.43 4.00
N ARG A 19 -6.38 -8.55 3.90
CA ARG A 19 -6.43 -9.65 4.88
C ARG A 19 -5.40 -9.56 6.00
N GLY A 20 -4.55 -8.51 6.02
CA GLY A 20 -3.50 -8.37 7.03
C GLY A 20 -2.29 -9.31 6.87
N SER A 21 -2.08 -9.91 5.69
CA SER A 21 -0.99 -10.88 5.46
C SER A 21 0.41 -10.28 5.65
N PHE A 22 0.59 -8.98 5.39
CA PHE A 22 1.85 -8.27 5.65
C PHE A 22 2.27 -8.36 7.13
N TYR A 23 1.32 -8.49 8.05
CA TYR A 23 1.54 -8.50 9.49
C TYR A 23 1.71 -9.90 10.09
N PHE A 24 1.60 -10.96 9.29
CA PHE A 24 1.64 -12.35 9.76
C PHE A 24 2.88 -12.68 10.60
N TYR A 25 4.05 -12.17 10.20
CA TYR A 25 5.31 -12.42 10.92
C TYR A 25 5.63 -11.40 12.02
N TYR A 26 5.01 -10.23 11.96
CA TYR A 26 5.20 -9.18 12.94
C TYR A 26 4.01 -8.23 12.87
N ARG A 27 3.27 -8.19 13.97
CA ARG A 27 2.21 -7.24 14.24
C ARG A 27 2.77 -6.15 15.15
N PRO A 28 2.63 -4.86 14.80
CA PRO A 28 3.01 -3.76 15.68
C PRO A 28 2.12 -3.73 16.94
N LYS A 29 2.47 -2.90 17.94
CA LYS A 29 1.68 -2.79 19.17
C LYS A 29 0.26 -2.30 18.88
N GLU A 30 0.15 -1.34 17.97
CA GLU A 30 -1.11 -0.77 17.52
C GLU A 30 -1.18 -0.75 16.00
N LEU A 31 -2.25 -1.33 15.45
CA LEU A 31 -2.47 -1.51 14.03
C LEU A 31 -3.87 -1.02 13.65
N TRP A 32 -3.92 0.06 12.88
CA TRP A 32 -5.16 0.55 12.29
C TRP A 32 -5.19 0.15 10.81
N GLY A 33 -6.31 -0.41 10.35
CA GLY A 33 -6.53 -0.79 8.97
C GLY A 33 -7.63 0.02 8.32
N ILE A 34 -7.37 0.53 7.11
CA ILE A 34 -8.36 1.10 6.21
C ILE A 34 -8.51 0.17 5.03
N ASP A 35 -9.75 -0.17 4.68
CA ASP A 35 -10.07 -0.89 3.45
C ASP A 35 -11.54 -0.69 3.09
N ILE A 36 -11.89 -0.85 1.82
CA ILE A 36 -13.28 -0.84 1.35
C ILE A 36 -14.05 -2.08 1.79
N HIS A 37 -13.33 -3.18 2.08
CA HIS A 37 -13.92 -4.46 2.43
C HIS A 37 -13.43 -4.96 3.79
N ARG A 38 -14.38 -5.43 4.59
CA ARG A 38 -14.06 -6.22 5.78
C ARG A 38 -13.82 -7.66 5.34
N HIS A 39 -12.57 -8.10 5.43
CA HIS A 39 -12.17 -9.46 5.04
C HIS A 39 -12.11 -10.41 6.24
N ASP A 40 -11.99 -11.71 5.93
CA ASP A 40 -11.51 -12.71 6.88
C ASP A 40 -10.02 -12.51 7.13
N TRP A 41 -9.73 -11.72 8.16
CA TRP A 41 -8.39 -11.29 8.53
C TRP A 41 -7.52 -12.44 9.03
N LEU A 42 -6.30 -12.55 8.47
CA LEU A 42 -5.25 -13.41 8.99
C LEU A 42 -4.61 -12.83 10.25
N VAL A 43 -4.52 -11.50 10.29
CA VAL A 43 -4.14 -10.72 11.46
C VAL A 43 -5.19 -9.63 11.57
N ALA A 44 -5.84 -9.51 12.73
CA ALA A 44 -6.86 -8.48 12.95
C ALA A 44 -6.20 -7.14 13.36
N PRO A 45 -6.70 -6.00 12.84
CA PRO A 45 -6.29 -4.68 13.30
C PRO A 45 -6.98 -4.37 14.64
N ASP A 46 -6.38 -3.49 15.42
CA ASP A 46 -6.99 -2.94 16.64
C ASP A 46 -8.19 -2.05 16.29
N LYS A 47 -8.09 -1.30 15.19
CA LYS A 47 -9.16 -0.47 14.66
C LYS A 47 -9.27 -0.66 13.15
N PHE A 48 -10.49 -0.83 12.67
CA PHE A 48 -10.78 -0.89 11.23
C PHE A 48 -11.74 0.24 10.84
N ILE A 49 -11.43 0.95 9.76
CA ILE A 49 -12.30 1.97 9.18
C ILE A 49 -12.61 1.53 7.76
N GLN A 50 -13.90 1.31 7.48
CA GLN A 50 -14.35 0.86 6.18
C GLN A 50 -14.57 2.04 5.24
N LYS A 51 -13.52 2.47 4.54
CA LYS A 51 -13.51 3.57 3.56
C LYS A 51 -12.50 3.26 2.47
N ASP A 52 -12.70 3.83 1.28
CA ASP A 52 -11.61 3.90 0.31
C ASP A 52 -10.64 5.06 0.64
N VAL A 53 -9.45 5.03 0.03
CA VAL A 53 -8.41 6.05 0.24
C VAL A 53 -8.80 7.42 -0.32
N GLU A 54 -9.64 7.45 -1.36
CA GLU A 54 -10.11 8.68 -1.98
C GLU A 54 -11.02 9.45 -1.03
N GLN A 55 -12.04 8.79 -0.49
CA GLN A 55 -12.93 9.26 0.57
C GLN A 55 -12.17 9.69 1.82
N LEU A 56 -11.10 8.99 2.17
CA LEU A 56 -10.28 9.34 3.34
C LEU A 56 -9.44 10.60 3.11
N SER A 57 -9.14 10.94 1.84
CA SER A 57 -8.32 12.09 1.49
C SER A 57 -9.05 13.43 1.64
N ASP A 58 -10.38 13.42 1.70
CA ASP A 58 -11.21 14.59 1.97
C ASP A 58 -10.90 15.21 3.33
N VAL A 59 -10.94 16.55 3.44
CA VAL A 59 -10.58 17.26 4.68
C VAL A 59 -11.47 16.85 5.86
N ALA A 60 -12.75 16.56 5.61
CA ALA A 60 -13.65 16.10 6.66
C ALA A 60 -13.25 14.70 7.16
N SER A 61 -13.00 13.76 6.26
CA SER A 61 -12.67 12.38 6.59
C SER A 61 -11.28 12.22 7.22
N ILE A 62 -10.27 12.94 6.71
CA ILE A 62 -8.90 12.86 7.24
C ILE A 62 -8.84 13.32 8.70
N ASN A 63 -9.74 14.23 9.12
CA ASN A 63 -9.85 14.70 10.50
C ASN A 63 -10.43 13.65 11.46
N GLU A 64 -11.00 12.55 10.96
CA GLU A 64 -11.36 11.39 11.78
C GLU A 64 -10.13 10.60 12.24
N LEU A 65 -8.97 10.83 11.61
CA LEU A 65 -7.69 10.24 11.98
C LEU A 65 -6.91 11.17 12.92
N PRO A 66 -6.21 10.62 13.93
CA PRO A 66 -5.40 11.41 14.83
C PRO A 66 -4.21 12.05 14.09
N ARG A 67 -4.02 13.34 14.30
CA ARG A 67 -2.93 14.11 13.68
C ARG A 67 -1.60 13.77 14.35
N GLY A 68 -0.56 13.51 13.57
CA GLY A 68 0.81 13.34 14.08
C GLY A 68 1.00 12.16 15.02
N TYR A 69 0.25 11.07 14.83
CA TYR A 69 0.12 9.97 15.79
C TYR A 69 0.92 8.71 15.41
N PHE A 70 0.93 8.35 14.13
CA PHE A 70 1.48 7.06 13.70
C PHE A 70 2.99 7.15 13.42
N ASP A 71 3.71 6.07 13.74
CA ASP A 71 5.11 5.88 13.38
C ASP A 71 5.26 5.62 11.88
N ALA A 72 4.31 4.87 11.32
CA ALA A 72 4.34 4.47 9.93
C ALA A 72 2.96 4.47 9.29
N VAL A 73 2.94 4.82 8.00
CA VAL A 73 1.82 4.55 7.09
C VAL A 73 2.25 3.47 6.12
N VAL A 74 1.42 2.45 5.91
CA VAL A 74 1.66 1.38 4.94
C VAL A 74 0.62 1.49 3.84
N VAL A 75 1.06 1.30 2.59
CA VAL A 75 0.16 1.18 1.44
C VAL A 75 0.67 0.10 0.49
N ASP A 76 -0.23 -0.77 0.07
CA ASP A 76 -0.05 -1.84 -0.92
C ASP A 76 -1.16 -1.66 -1.96
N PRO A 77 -1.03 -0.65 -2.85
CA PRO A 77 -2.12 -0.24 -3.73
C PRO A 77 -2.60 -1.41 -4.60
N PRO A 78 -3.90 -1.42 -4.97
CA PRO A 78 -4.46 -2.49 -5.76
C PRO A 78 -3.73 -2.62 -7.10
N TYR A 79 -3.37 -3.84 -7.48
CA TYR A 79 -2.76 -4.14 -8.77
C TYR A 79 -3.71 -5.02 -9.59
N SER A 80 -3.80 -4.75 -10.89
CA SER A 80 -4.72 -5.46 -11.78
C SER A 80 -4.32 -6.93 -11.92
N THR A 81 -5.05 -7.82 -11.24
CA THR A 81 -4.85 -9.27 -11.29
C THR A 81 -5.73 -10.01 -12.30
N HIS A 82 -6.76 -9.41 -12.91
CA HIS A 82 -7.63 -10.10 -13.89
C HIS A 82 -8.19 -9.20 -15.03
N ARG A 83 -8.67 -9.87 -16.10
CA ARG A 83 -9.13 -9.30 -17.39
C ARG A 83 -10.57 -8.77 -17.37
N VAL A 84 -11.38 -9.23 -16.42
CA VAL A 84 -12.80 -8.91 -16.25
C VAL A 84 -13.09 -9.07 -14.76
N VAL A 85 -13.59 -8.03 -14.10
CA VAL A 85 -14.00 -8.09 -12.69
C VAL A 85 -15.29 -8.91 -12.63
N THR A 86 -15.22 -10.15 -12.17
CA THR A 86 -16.44 -10.81 -11.66
C THR A 86 -16.64 -10.38 -10.21
N ARG A 87 -17.90 -10.22 -9.78
CA ARG A 87 -18.29 -9.73 -8.44
C ARG A 87 -17.67 -10.48 -7.24
N HIS A 88 -16.98 -11.61 -7.48
CA HIS A 88 -16.44 -12.49 -6.44
C HIS A 88 -14.92 -12.34 -6.22
N ASP A 89 -14.20 -11.55 -7.02
CA ASP A 89 -12.73 -11.39 -6.93
C ASP A 89 -12.29 -10.02 -6.38
N LEU A 90 -13.02 -9.50 -5.38
CA LEU A 90 -12.86 -8.14 -4.82
C LEU A 90 -11.67 -7.94 -3.86
N LEU A 91 -10.65 -8.82 -3.89
CA LEU A 91 -9.47 -8.67 -3.01
C LEU A 91 -8.66 -7.39 -3.27
N TYR A 92 -8.89 -6.72 -4.40
CA TYR A 92 -8.12 -5.55 -4.86
C TYR A 92 -9.00 -4.55 -5.64
N ALA A 93 -10.22 -4.27 -5.17
CA ALA A 93 -11.02 -3.21 -5.78
C ALA A 93 -10.45 -1.83 -5.39
N GLY A 94 -10.24 -0.96 -6.39
CA GLY A 94 -9.69 0.38 -6.22
C GLY A 94 -8.76 0.77 -7.37
N ASP A 95 -8.57 2.08 -7.55
CA ASP A 95 -7.63 2.61 -8.54
C ASP A 95 -6.25 2.86 -7.91
N CYS A 96 -5.23 2.21 -8.46
CA CYS A 96 -3.86 2.29 -7.94
C CYS A 96 -3.31 3.71 -7.93
N HIS A 97 -3.59 4.48 -8.99
CA HIS A 97 -3.11 5.85 -9.11
C HIS A 97 -3.77 6.73 -8.04
N THR A 98 -5.09 6.64 -7.88
CA THR A 98 -5.83 7.36 -6.83
C THR A 98 -5.30 7.05 -5.44
N VAL A 99 -5.02 5.78 -5.12
CA VAL A 99 -4.43 5.38 -3.83
C VAL A 99 -3.06 6.02 -3.64
N LEU A 100 -2.18 5.92 -4.64
CA LEU A 100 -0.82 6.48 -4.57
C LEU A 100 -0.83 8.02 -4.47
N ALA A 101 -1.68 8.69 -5.24
CA ALA A 101 -1.75 10.16 -5.29
C ALA A 101 -2.27 10.77 -3.98
N ASN A 102 -3.20 10.07 -3.30
CA ASN A 102 -3.79 10.55 -2.05
C ASN A 102 -2.99 10.16 -0.80
N THR A 103 -2.17 9.10 -0.87
CA THR A 103 -1.40 8.62 0.28
C THR A 103 -0.49 9.71 0.90
N PRO A 104 0.31 10.50 0.14
CA PRO A 104 1.17 11.53 0.72
C PRO A 104 0.40 12.59 1.52
N ARG A 105 -0.82 12.96 1.09
CA ARG A 105 -1.68 13.90 1.80
C ARG A 105 -2.13 13.31 3.15
N ILE A 106 -2.59 12.07 3.15
CA ILE A 106 -3.00 11.36 4.37
C ILE A 106 -1.80 11.20 5.31
N ALA A 107 -0.67 10.76 4.79
CA ALA A 107 0.57 10.56 5.53
C ALA A 107 1.04 11.84 6.23
N ARG A 108 1.02 13.00 5.56
CA ARG A 108 1.40 14.28 6.17
C ARG A 108 0.54 14.68 7.36
N HIS A 109 -0.74 14.29 7.37
CA HIS A 109 -1.63 14.57 8.49
C HIS A 109 -1.36 13.63 9.67
N VAL A 110 -1.22 12.34 9.41
CA VAL A 110 -1.27 11.30 10.44
C VAL A 110 0.10 10.90 10.99
N LEU A 111 1.19 11.10 10.25
CA LEU A 111 2.54 10.72 10.69
C LEU A 111 3.07 11.68 11.75
N ARG A 112 3.61 11.12 12.83
CA ARG A 112 4.38 11.91 13.80
C ARG A 112 5.66 12.46 13.15
N LYS A 113 6.32 13.40 13.83
CA LYS A 113 7.67 13.85 13.44
C LYS A 113 8.63 12.65 13.38
N GLY A 114 9.29 12.49 12.23
CA GLY A 114 10.20 11.37 11.96
C GLY A 114 9.51 10.04 11.66
N GLY A 115 8.19 10.02 11.44
CA GLY A 115 7.48 8.88 10.87
C GLY A 115 7.78 8.72 9.38
N PHE A 116 7.39 7.59 8.80
CA PHE A 116 7.70 7.25 7.41
C PHE A 116 6.53 6.53 6.73
N VAL A 117 6.52 6.53 5.40
CA VAL A 117 5.58 5.77 4.58
C VAL A 117 6.29 4.57 3.97
N ILE A 118 5.66 3.40 4.04
CA ILE A 118 6.06 2.20 3.30
C ILE A 118 5.09 2.02 2.14
N VAL A 119 5.62 2.10 0.92
CA VAL A 119 4.88 1.76 -0.30
C VAL A 119 5.35 0.39 -0.79
N LYS A 120 4.46 -0.60 -0.73
CA LYS A 120 4.68 -1.92 -1.31
C LYS A 120 4.03 -1.94 -2.68
N ILE A 121 4.81 -2.02 -3.76
CA ILE A 121 4.27 -1.93 -5.12
C ILE A 121 4.88 -3.00 -6.05
N MET A 122 4.04 -3.55 -6.92
CA MET A 122 4.46 -4.46 -7.98
C MET A 122 4.20 -3.82 -9.32
N ASP A 123 5.25 -3.73 -10.14
CA ASP A 123 5.16 -3.17 -11.47
C ASP A 123 4.30 -4.04 -12.39
N ALA A 124 3.41 -3.39 -13.14
CA ALA A 124 2.72 -4.01 -14.25
C ALA A 124 3.52 -3.87 -15.55
N LYS A 125 3.66 -4.97 -16.30
CA LYS A 125 4.16 -4.92 -17.69
C LYS A 125 3.05 -5.11 -18.70
N LYS A 126 3.11 -4.39 -19.82
CA LYS A 126 2.24 -4.56 -21.00
C LYS A 126 3.12 -4.76 -22.22
N ARG A 127 2.97 -5.91 -22.91
CA ARG A 127 3.80 -6.28 -24.09
C ARG A 127 5.32 -6.18 -23.78
N GLY A 128 5.72 -6.64 -22.60
CA GLY A 128 7.12 -6.62 -22.14
C GLY A 128 7.65 -5.27 -21.64
N LYS A 129 6.93 -4.16 -21.89
CA LYS A 129 7.30 -2.82 -21.41
C LYS A 129 6.66 -2.54 -20.05
N LEU A 130 7.39 -1.83 -19.19
CA LEU A 130 6.83 -1.30 -17.94
C LEU A 130 5.70 -0.33 -18.27
N ARG A 131 4.60 -0.42 -17.52
CA ARG A 131 3.60 0.65 -17.47
C ARG A 131 4.03 1.62 -16.39
N TYR A 132 4.06 2.91 -16.73
CA TYR A 132 4.38 3.95 -15.76
C TYR A 132 3.28 4.04 -14.69
N GLU A 133 2.01 3.97 -15.09
CA GLU A 133 0.90 3.97 -14.14
C GLU A 133 0.92 2.68 -13.29
N CYS A 134 0.74 2.84 -11.98
CA CYS A 134 0.88 1.83 -10.95
C CYS A 134 2.27 1.18 -10.96
N SER A 135 3.33 1.99 -10.99
CA SER A 135 4.73 1.54 -10.90
C SER A 135 5.48 2.21 -9.77
N HIS A 136 6.63 1.63 -9.41
CA HIS A 136 7.54 2.25 -8.46
C HIS A 136 8.03 3.65 -8.91
N PHE A 137 8.10 3.94 -10.21
CA PHE A 137 8.46 5.27 -10.70
C PHE A 137 7.37 6.30 -10.42
N GLU A 138 6.10 5.94 -10.63
CA GLU A 138 4.98 6.81 -10.30
C GLU A 138 4.90 7.04 -8.79
N ALA A 139 5.07 5.99 -7.98
CA ALA A 139 5.13 6.14 -6.53
C ALA A 139 6.27 7.08 -6.11
N TYR A 140 7.47 6.94 -6.69
CA TYR A 140 8.58 7.87 -6.46
C TYR A 140 8.20 9.32 -6.80
N GLN A 141 7.67 9.54 -8.00
CA GLN A 141 7.34 10.89 -8.47
C GLN A 141 6.27 11.54 -7.59
N LEU A 142 5.13 10.88 -7.34
CA LEU A 142 4.02 11.43 -6.55
C LEU A 142 4.43 11.76 -5.11
N PHE A 143 5.29 10.96 -4.50
CA PHE A 143 5.75 11.21 -3.13
C PHE A 143 6.77 12.33 -3.07
N THR A 144 7.74 12.37 -3.99
CA THR A 144 8.77 13.41 -4.02
C THR A 144 8.20 14.78 -4.37
N GLU A 145 7.26 14.87 -5.31
CA GLU A 145 6.53 16.10 -5.63
C GLU A 145 5.74 16.65 -4.44
N GLN A 146 5.34 15.78 -3.51
CA GLN A 146 4.66 16.15 -2.26
C GLN A 146 5.60 16.30 -1.06
N GLY A 147 6.92 16.33 -1.29
CA GLY A 147 7.93 16.69 -0.30
C GLY A 147 8.45 15.53 0.55
N PHE A 148 8.12 14.28 0.22
CA PHE A 148 8.73 13.11 0.88
C PHE A 148 10.06 12.76 0.21
N ALA A 149 11.08 12.42 1.01
CA ALA A 149 12.34 11.91 0.50
C ALA A 149 12.33 10.38 0.49
N LEU A 150 12.71 9.78 -0.64
CA LEU A 150 12.97 8.34 -0.70
C LEU A 150 14.23 8.02 0.11
N ARG A 151 14.11 7.18 1.13
CA ARG A 151 15.20 6.80 2.03
C ARG A 151 15.81 5.45 1.68
N ASP A 152 14.97 4.50 1.27
CA ASP A 152 15.41 3.16 0.94
C ASP A 152 14.44 2.46 -0.04
N VAL A 153 14.96 1.47 -0.76
CA VAL A 153 14.20 0.60 -1.67
C VAL A 153 14.66 -0.84 -1.47
N ILE A 154 13.75 -1.66 -0.94
CA ILE A 154 13.97 -3.09 -0.82
C ILE A 154 13.27 -3.79 -1.98
N ILE A 155 14.01 -4.60 -2.73
CA ILE A 155 13.47 -5.38 -3.85
C ILE A 155 13.34 -6.83 -3.40
N TRP A 156 12.10 -7.28 -3.20
CA TRP A 156 11.81 -8.67 -2.88
C TRP A 156 11.51 -9.46 -4.16
N ARG A 157 12.35 -10.45 -4.51
CA ARG A 157 12.15 -11.31 -5.69
C ARG A 157 11.48 -12.63 -5.30
N PHE A 158 10.41 -12.97 -5.98
CA PHE A 158 9.78 -14.29 -5.94
C PHE A 158 10.49 -15.23 -6.92
N PHE A 159 11.20 -16.24 -6.41
CA PHE A 159 11.86 -17.26 -7.22
C PHE A 159 10.88 -18.34 -7.75
N VAL A 160 9.71 -17.93 -8.24
CA VAL A 160 8.70 -18.86 -8.75
C VAL A 160 8.90 -19.08 -10.25
N LYS A 161 9.18 -20.33 -10.65
CA LYS A 161 9.45 -20.72 -12.05
C LYS A 161 8.22 -20.62 -12.97
N ARG A 162 7.00 -20.56 -12.43
CA ARG A 162 5.74 -20.46 -13.21
C ARG A 162 5.09 -19.09 -13.03
N ARG A 163 4.81 -18.41 -14.14
CA ARG A 163 4.19 -17.07 -14.18
C ARG A 163 2.69 -17.23 -14.43
N PRO A 164 1.79 -16.71 -13.58
CA PRO A 164 0.42 -16.47 -13.99
C PRO A 164 0.44 -15.44 -15.11
N VAL A 165 0.01 -15.84 -16.31
CA VAL A 165 -0.17 -14.93 -17.44
C VAL A 165 -1.62 -14.46 -17.40
N ASN A 166 -1.84 -13.17 -17.19
CA ASN A 166 -3.17 -12.61 -17.39
C ASN A 166 -3.41 -12.40 -18.88
N SER A 167 -4.61 -12.74 -19.32
CA SER A 167 -5.01 -12.59 -20.71
C SER A 167 -4.90 -11.10 -21.13
N GLY A 168 -4.21 -10.86 -22.26
CA GLY A 168 -3.78 -9.51 -22.67
C GLY A 168 -2.26 -9.24 -22.58
N ASN A 169 -1.43 -10.28 -22.41
CA ASN A 169 0.04 -10.17 -22.32
C ASN A 169 0.54 -9.28 -21.18
N LYS A 170 -0.22 -9.21 -20.07
CA LYS A 170 0.24 -8.55 -18.84
C LYS A 170 0.95 -9.58 -17.97
N VAL A 171 2.25 -9.35 -17.76
CA VAL A 171 3.08 -10.16 -16.86
C VAL A 171 3.31 -9.31 -15.62
N LEU A 172 2.81 -9.75 -14.46
CA LEU A 172 3.20 -9.17 -13.17
C LEU A 172 4.69 -9.42 -12.96
N THR A 173 5.43 -8.43 -12.47
CA THR A 173 6.85 -8.63 -12.16
C THR A 173 7.01 -9.73 -11.11
N THR A 174 8.11 -10.48 -11.21
CA THR A 174 8.50 -11.48 -10.21
C THR A 174 9.11 -10.83 -8.97
N HIS A 175 8.89 -9.55 -8.78
CA HIS A 175 9.45 -8.80 -7.69
C HIS A 175 8.51 -7.69 -7.25
N THR A 176 8.57 -7.42 -5.95
CA THR A 176 7.88 -6.33 -5.28
C THR A 176 8.92 -5.33 -4.82
N TYR A 177 8.65 -4.05 -5.05
CA TYR A 177 9.37 -2.96 -4.43
C TYR A 177 8.71 -2.62 -3.10
N VAL A 178 9.52 -2.46 -2.07
CA VAL A 178 9.11 -1.91 -0.79
C VAL A 178 9.93 -0.64 -0.60
N MET A 179 9.29 0.50 -0.82
CA MET A 179 9.91 1.81 -0.82
C MET A 179 9.60 2.52 0.50
N LEU A 180 10.63 3.12 1.11
CA LEU A 180 10.49 3.84 2.36
C LEU A 180 10.68 5.34 2.13
N PHE A 181 9.66 6.13 2.44
CA PHE A 181 9.62 7.58 2.27
C PHE A 181 9.52 8.28 3.63
N ALA A 182 10.23 9.40 3.82
CA ALA A 182 10.18 10.19 5.06
C ALA A 182 10.39 11.69 4.81
#